data_AF-A0A317HEF5-F1
#
_entry.id   AF-A0A317HEF5-F1
#
_cell.length_a   1.000
_cell.length_b   1.000
_cell.length_c   1.000
_cell.angle_alpha   90.00
_cell.angle_beta   90.00
_cell.angle_gamma   90.00
#
_symmetry.space_group_name_H-M   'P 1'
#
loop_
_entity.id
_entity.type
_entity.pdbx_description
1 polymer ?
#
loop_
_entity_poly.entity_id
_entity_poly.type
_entity_poly.pdbx_seq_one_letter_code
_entity_poly.pdbx_strand_id
1 'polypeptide(L)'
;MFDIMRKIASVLICLLFSGTVFSQGNQGISLQLQGIPSDGISLDKIWKFQPGDNPDWANPAFNDSLWPVVDLSQYQSYLKSLSPKNIAWFRTRILLDSQFSLSQVAMVISQLGASELYLNGNLLLSLGQIHANGNQNDNPHGKPFLLRVSPGDTLSIAIRFASEAPSKPWLFSEAGVAPLSIKLGTWNKAVDSFESALQSQRIPFGISFMTIGIGLVFILLYFFYADEKLNLLYGALCLLASMIPVIQFQLAENNLNIGSYGMFFFLKSWIDIFCSVLILSIISIALFGRINFYQGILIVFVLLVEPAFRFNFPPGFVTHVFGFVATAGLSFEFLRLSYYAFLKKNFFVFITSLVTGVLHFSLALRIVSHIDYSNLYYRYNILLCLTLLGIYLVWRFTNFTKLILFQLHQMNKISKAASKSDVK
;
A
#
# COMPACT_ATOMS: atom_id res chain seq x y z
N MET A 1 -1.68 -60.36 11.77
CA MET A 1 -2.35 -59.09 11.41
C MET A 1 -1.37 -57.89 11.43
N PHE A 2 -0.57 -57.73 12.49
CA PHE A 2 0.45 -56.66 12.59
C PHE A 2 1.54 -56.68 11.51
N ASP A 3 1.98 -57.86 11.07
CA ASP A 3 3.04 -57.98 10.04
C ASP A 3 2.58 -57.57 8.63
N ILE A 4 1.29 -57.77 8.34
CA ILE A 4 0.69 -57.39 7.06
C ILE A 4 0.54 -55.86 7.00
N MET A 5 0.14 -55.23 8.11
CA MET A 5 0.08 -53.77 8.24
C MET A 5 1.47 -53.11 8.11
N ARG A 6 2.53 -53.72 8.63
CA ARG A 6 3.90 -53.18 8.52
C ARG A 6 4.44 -53.24 7.08
N LYS A 7 4.13 -54.32 6.34
CA LYS A 7 4.49 -54.44 4.91
C LYS A 7 3.70 -53.46 4.04
N ILE A 8 2.41 -53.27 4.33
CA ILE A 8 1.57 -52.28 3.62
C ILE A 8 2.06 -50.84 3.90
N ALA A 9 2.41 -50.51 5.14
CA ALA A 9 2.99 -49.21 5.49
C ALA A 9 4.35 -48.96 4.81
N SER A 10 5.19 -50.00 4.68
CA SER A 10 6.50 -49.89 4.01
C SER A 10 6.36 -49.67 2.50
N VAL A 11 5.36 -50.31 1.86
CA VAL A 11 5.06 -50.13 0.43
C VAL A 11 4.42 -48.75 0.17
N LEU A 12 3.56 -48.27 1.06
CA LEU A 12 3.00 -46.91 1.00
C LEU A 12 4.08 -45.83 1.21
N ILE A 13 5.06 -46.06 2.10
CA ILE A 13 6.19 -45.14 2.30
C ILE A 13 7.12 -45.13 1.07
N CYS A 14 7.34 -46.27 0.41
CA CYS A 14 8.10 -46.30 -0.85
C CYS A 14 7.35 -45.68 -2.04
N LEU A 15 6.01 -45.80 -2.11
CA LEU A 15 5.18 -45.14 -3.13
C LEU A 15 5.04 -43.62 -2.91
N LEU A 16 5.23 -43.15 -1.67
CA LEU A 16 5.31 -41.72 -1.35
C LEU A 16 6.71 -41.12 -1.58
N PHE A 17 7.74 -41.96 -1.78
CA PHE A 17 9.13 -41.56 -2.04
C PHE A 17 9.63 -41.84 -3.46
N SER A 18 8.79 -42.37 -4.36
CA SER A 18 9.03 -42.27 -5.81
C SER A 18 8.77 -40.82 -6.25
N GLY A 19 9.68 -39.96 -5.83
CA GLY A 19 9.79 -38.59 -6.29
C GLY A 19 9.83 -38.62 -7.81
N THR A 20 9.00 -37.77 -8.40
CA THR A 20 9.20 -37.31 -9.76
C THR A 20 10.60 -36.69 -9.81
N VAL A 21 11.58 -37.49 -10.23
CA VAL A 21 12.82 -36.97 -10.79
C VAL A 21 12.40 -36.35 -12.11
N PHE A 22 11.87 -35.13 -12.05
CA PHE A 22 11.98 -34.23 -13.18
C PHE A 22 13.47 -33.95 -13.32
N SER A 23 14.08 -34.67 -14.25
CA SER A 23 15.20 -34.11 -15.01
C SER A 23 14.69 -32.76 -15.52
N GLN A 24 15.02 -31.68 -14.83
CA GLN A 24 14.91 -30.34 -15.39
C GLN A 24 15.96 -30.28 -16.49
N GLY A 25 15.59 -30.77 -17.67
CA GLY A 25 16.27 -30.41 -18.89
C GLY A 25 16.23 -28.89 -18.93
N ASN A 26 17.40 -28.27 -18.79
CA ASN A 26 17.61 -26.84 -18.82
C ASN A 26 17.42 -26.35 -20.28
N GLN A 27 16.23 -26.59 -20.83
CA GLN A 27 15.80 -26.02 -22.10
C GLN A 27 15.50 -24.56 -21.81
N GLY A 28 16.23 -23.67 -22.48
CA GLY A 28 16.09 -22.23 -22.28
C GLY A 28 14.62 -21.82 -22.37
N ILE A 29 14.12 -21.13 -21.36
CA ILE A 29 12.75 -20.62 -21.33
C ILE A 29 12.65 -19.53 -22.41
N SER A 30 12.17 -19.90 -23.59
CA SER A 30 11.75 -18.98 -24.62
C SER A 30 10.23 -18.87 -24.57
N LEU A 31 9.71 -17.67 -24.29
CA LEU A 31 8.28 -17.42 -24.35
C LEU A 31 7.87 -17.23 -25.82
N GLN A 32 7.03 -18.11 -26.35
CA GLN A 32 6.44 -17.93 -27.68
C GLN A 32 5.15 -17.12 -27.56
N LEU A 33 5.08 -15.98 -28.26
CA LEU A 33 3.94 -15.08 -28.26
C LEU A 33 3.19 -15.15 -29.59
N GLN A 34 1.94 -15.63 -29.55
CA GLN A 34 1.05 -15.68 -30.71
C GLN A 34 0.27 -14.37 -30.92
N GLY A 35 0.14 -13.56 -29.87
CA GLY A 35 -0.52 -12.25 -29.89
C GLY A 35 -0.49 -11.59 -28.51
N ILE A 36 -0.87 -10.32 -28.45
CA ILE A 36 -0.99 -9.57 -27.19
C ILE A 36 -2.46 -9.58 -26.74
N PRO A 37 -2.79 -10.16 -25.57
CA PRO A 37 -4.11 -10.09 -24.97
C PRO A 37 -4.56 -8.66 -24.74
N SER A 38 -5.86 -8.49 -24.55
CA SER A 38 -6.47 -7.21 -24.20
C SER A 38 -5.80 -6.54 -23.00
N ASP A 39 -5.32 -7.31 -22.02
CA ASP A 39 -4.84 -6.75 -20.74
C ASP A 39 -3.31 -6.70 -20.68
N GLY A 40 -2.65 -7.01 -21.81
CA GLY A 40 -1.20 -7.15 -21.91
C GLY A 40 -0.68 -8.48 -21.36
N ILE A 41 0.65 -8.62 -21.39
CA ILE A 41 1.39 -9.80 -20.92
C ILE A 41 2.45 -9.33 -19.94
N SER A 42 2.42 -9.86 -18.71
CA SER A 42 3.50 -9.65 -17.75
C SER A 42 4.67 -10.57 -18.06
N LEU A 43 5.88 -10.01 -18.11
CA LEU A 43 7.10 -10.78 -18.36
C LEU A 43 7.74 -11.30 -17.07
N ASP A 44 7.09 -11.18 -15.91
CA ASP A 44 7.75 -11.37 -14.61
C ASP A 44 8.37 -12.77 -14.41
N LYS A 45 7.87 -13.82 -15.08
CA LYS A 45 8.23 -15.23 -14.80
C LYS A 45 9.31 -15.85 -15.68
N ILE A 46 9.84 -15.11 -16.64
CA ILE A 46 10.70 -15.65 -17.71
C ILE A 46 12.13 -15.12 -17.67
N TRP A 47 12.56 -14.58 -16.52
CA TRP A 47 13.86 -13.92 -16.40
C TRP A 47 14.92 -14.87 -15.85
N LYS A 48 16.08 -14.87 -16.49
CA LYS A 48 17.32 -15.39 -15.92
C LYS A 48 18.02 -14.29 -15.16
N PHE A 49 18.62 -14.61 -14.02
CA PHE A 49 19.22 -13.64 -13.11
C PHE A 49 20.69 -13.94 -12.83
N GLN A 50 21.52 -12.90 -12.83
CA GLN A 50 22.92 -12.98 -12.44
C GLN A 50 23.33 -11.74 -11.64
N PRO A 51 23.81 -11.89 -10.40
CA PRO A 51 24.35 -10.77 -9.65
C PRO A 51 25.74 -10.37 -10.17
N GLY A 52 26.06 -9.08 -10.07
CA GLY A 52 27.31 -8.52 -10.53
C GLY A 52 27.13 -7.59 -11.73
N ASP A 53 28.24 -7.15 -12.29
CA ASP A 53 28.25 -6.14 -13.34
C ASP A 53 29.28 -6.47 -14.42
N ASN A 54 28.84 -7.19 -15.45
CA ASN A 54 29.65 -7.49 -16.63
C ASN A 54 28.86 -7.08 -17.89
N PRO A 55 29.32 -6.05 -18.63
CA PRO A 55 28.69 -5.59 -19.87
C PRO A 55 28.54 -6.66 -20.96
N ASP A 56 29.38 -7.70 -20.98
CA ASP A 56 29.28 -8.80 -21.95
C ASP A 56 27.94 -9.55 -21.83
N TRP A 57 27.29 -9.46 -20.67
CA TRP A 57 25.97 -10.01 -20.42
C TRP A 57 24.83 -9.26 -21.15
N ALA A 58 25.11 -8.19 -21.89
CA ALA A 58 24.16 -7.62 -22.85
C ALA A 58 24.12 -8.40 -24.17
N ASN A 59 25.21 -9.12 -24.53
CA ASN A 59 25.36 -9.74 -25.83
C ASN A 59 24.32 -10.87 -26.04
N PRO A 60 23.52 -10.87 -27.12
CA PRO A 60 22.52 -11.90 -27.37
C PRO A 60 23.11 -13.31 -27.48
N ALA A 61 24.37 -13.42 -27.94
CA ALA A 61 25.09 -14.69 -28.07
C ALA A 61 25.69 -15.21 -26.75
N PHE A 62 25.65 -14.43 -25.67
CA PHE A 62 26.16 -14.87 -24.37
C PHE A 62 25.40 -16.12 -23.87
N ASN A 63 26.15 -17.10 -23.36
CA ASN A 63 25.60 -18.34 -22.84
C ASN A 63 25.13 -18.15 -21.38
N ASP A 64 23.84 -17.90 -21.21
CA ASP A 64 23.18 -17.75 -19.92
C ASP A 64 22.51 -19.06 -19.45
N SER A 65 22.91 -20.23 -19.96
CA SER A 65 22.29 -21.51 -19.58
C SER A 65 22.41 -21.81 -18.08
N LEU A 66 23.52 -21.42 -17.44
CA LEU A 66 23.75 -21.65 -16.02
C LEU A 66 23.04 -20.65 -15.10
N TRP A 67 22.40 -19.62 -15.64
CA TRP A 67 21.74 -18.61 -14.83
C TRP A 67 20.43 -19.15 -14.26
N PRO A 68 20.16 -18.97 -12.95
CA PRO A 68 18.88 -19.35 -12.38
C PRO A 68 17.76 -18.51 -12.97
N VAL A 69 16.61 -19.15 -13.17
CA VAL A 69 15.37 -18.48 -13.55
C VAL A 69 14.73 -17.91 -12.28
N VAL A 70 14.27 -16.66 -12.36
CA VAL A 70 13.61 -15.95 -11.26
C VAL A 70 12.28 -15.37 -11.74
N ASP A 71 11.34 -15.28 -10.79
CA ASP A 71 10.12 -14.50 -10.95
C ASP A 71 10.36 -13.09 -10.37
N LEU A 72 10.28 -12.05 -11.21
CA LEU A 72 10.46 -10.66 -10.81
C LEU A 72 9.48 -10.25 -9.70
N SER A 73 8.29 -10.84 -9.66
CA SER A 73 7.30 -10.60 -8.60
C SER A 73 7.69 -11.23 -7.26
N GLN A 74 8.50 -12.29 -7.26
CA GLN A 74 9.00 -12.97 -6.06
C GLN A 74 10.40 -12.49 -5.68
N TYR A 75 10.53 -11.17 -5.54
CA TYR A 75 11.82 -10.51 -5.40
C TYR A 75 12.63 -10.89 -4.16
N GLN A 76 12.00 -11.45 -3.12
CA GLN A 76 12.74 -11.92 -1.94
C GLN A 76 13.75 -13.04 -2.29
N SER A 77 13.53 -13.75 -3.40
CA SER A 77 14.42 -14.80 -3.90
C SER A 77 15.74 -14.27 -4.45
N TYR A 78 15.75 -13.08 -5.05
CA TYR A 78 16.93 -12.51 -5.73
C TYR A 78 17.48 -11.22 -5.09
N LEU A 79 16.69 -10.49 -4.29
CA LEU A 79 17.15 -9.24 -3.65
C LEU A 79 18.33 -9.45 -2.71
N LYS A 80 18.42 -10.59 -2.02
CA LYS A 80 19.57 -10.89 -1.14
C LYS A 80 20.87 -10.99 -1.93
N SER A 81 20.79 -11.44 -3.18
CA SER A 81 21.93 -11.63 -4.07
C SER A 81 22.39 -10.35 -4.77
N LEU A 82 21.62 -9.26 -4.70
CA LEU A 82 22.03 -7.94 -5.21
C LEU A 82 23.17 -7.33 -4.38
N SER A 83 23.27 -7.68 -3.10
CA SER A 83 24.38 -7.28 -2.22
C SER A 83 25.62 -8.16 -2.50
N PRO A 84 26.85 -7.62 -2.64
CA PRO A 84 27.30 -6.30 -2.20
C PRO A 84 27.38 -5.21 -3.29
N LYS A 85 27.23 -5.55 -4.58
CA LYS A 85 27.47 -4.60 -5.68
C LYS A 85 26.25 -3.73 -6.02
N ASN A 86 25.08 -4.02 -5.47
CA ASN A 86 23.80 -3.36 -5.78
C ASN A 86 23.45 -3.35 -7.29
N ILE A 87 24.09 -4.21 -8.08
CA ILE A 87 23.89 -4.35 -9.52
C ILE A 87 23.66 -5.82 -9.84
N ALA A 88 22.68 -6.09 -10.69
CA ALA A 88 22.41 -7.40 -11.23
C ALA A 88 21.92 -7.29 -12.68
N TRP A 89 22.01 -8.42 -13.38
CA TRP A 89 21.54 -8.55 -14.74
C TRP A 89 20.36 -9.52 -14.83
N PHE A 90 19.38 -9.13 -15.62
CA PHE A 90 18.24 -9.95 -15.98
C PHE A 90 18.26 -10.19 -17.49
N ARG A 91 18.08 -11.44 -17.93
CA ARG A 91 18.04 -11.81 -19.34
C ARG A 91 16.81 -12.63 -19.66
N THR A 92 16.19 -12.37 -20.80
CA THR A 92 15.10 -13.21 -21.32
C THR A 92 15.11 -13.24 -22.84
N ARG A 93 14.52 -14.29 -23.41
CA ARG A 93 14.34 -14.45 -24.86
C ARG A 93 12.86 -14.69 -25.16
N ILE A 94 12.33 -13.90 -26.09
CA ILE A 94 10.93 -13.96 -26.50
C ILE A 94 10.89 -14.23 -27.99
N LEU A 95 10.16 -15.27 -28.40
CA LEU A 95 9.91 -15.56 -29.80
C LEU A 95 8.55 -15.00 -30.18
N LEU A 96 8.52 -14.07 -31.14
CA LEU A 96 7.27 -13.58 -31.72
C LEU A 96 6.84 -14.53 -32.83
N ASP A 97 5.63 -15.06 -32.75
CA ASP A 97 5.12 -15.95 -33.79
C ASP A 97 5.01 -15.20 -35.13
N SER A 98 5.14 -15.93 -36.24
CA SER A 98 4.81 -15.46 -37.58
C SER A 98 3.39 -14.88 -37.71
N GLN A 99 2.45 -15.35 -36.86
CA GLN A 99 1.07 -14.86 -36.79
C GLN A 99 0.90 -13.62 -35.91
N PHE A 100 1.98 -13.13 -35.30
CA PHE A 100 1.93 -11.97 -34.41
C PHE A 100 1.53 -10.73 -35.20
N SER A 101 0.36 -10.16 -34.87
CA SER A 101 -0.13 -8.95 -35.53
C SER A 101 0.80 -7.77 -35.27
N LEU A 102 1.15 -7.03 -36.32
CA LEU A 102 1.99 -5.80 -36.34
C LEU A 102 1.37 -4.60 -35.61
N SER A 103 0.57 -4.83 -34.58
CA SER A 103 0.15 -3.77 -33.67
C SER A 103 1.38 -3.14 -33.02
N GLN A 104 1.36 -1.81 -32.87
CA GLN A 104 2.37 -1.06 -32.12
C GLN A 104 2.51 -1.66 -30.71
N VAL A 105 3.60 -2.41 -30.48
CA VAL A 105 3.85 -3.06 -29.19
C VAL A 105 4.40 -2.01 -28.23
N ALA A 106 3.72 -1.81 -27.11
CA ALA A 106 4.22 -1.00 -26.01
C ALA A 106 4.91 -1.89 -24.99
N MET A 107 6.13 -1.50 -24.61
CA MET A 107 6.78 -1.95 -23.39
C MET A 107 6.46 -0.97 -22.28
N VAL A 108 5.96 -1.50 -21.17
CA VAL A 108 5.67 -0.75 -19.95
C VAL A 108 6.61 -1.23 -18.87
N ILE A 109 7.38 -0.30 -18.31
CA ILE A 109 8.39 -0.57 -17.28
C ILE A 109 7.97 0.15 -16.00
N SER A 110 8.17 -0.49 -14.86
CA SER A 110 8.15 0.17 -13.54
C SER A 110 9.34 -0.35 -12.75
N GLN A 111 10.09 0.55 -12.09
CA GLN A 111 11.29 0.16 -11.36
C GLN A 111 11.59 1.02 -10.13
N LEU A 112 12.32 0.46 -9.19
CA LEU A 112 12.81 1.14 -7.98
C LEU A 112 14.34 1.17 -7.99
N GLY A 113 14.93 2.00 -8.85
CA GLY A 113 16.37 2.05 -9.08
C GLY A 113 16.71 2.71 -10.40
N ALA A 114 17.88 2.35 -10.93
CA ALA A 114 18.32 2.69 -12.28
C ALA A 114 18.43 1.42 -13.14
N SER A 115 18.25 1.56 -14.44
CA SER A 115 18.47 0.46 -15.38
C SER A 115 18.94 0.88 -16.75
N GLU A 116 19.67 -0.02 -17.39
CA GLU A 116 19.98 0.01 -18.82
C GLU A 116 19.33 -1.21 -19.47
N LEU A 117 18.43 -0.96 -20.43
CA LEU A 117 17.69 -1.98 -21.15
C LEU A 117 18.30 -2.16 -22.54
N TYR A 118 18.74 -3.36 -22.85
CA TYR A 118 19.35 -3.77 -24.11
C TYR A 118 18.39 -4.66 -24.89
N LEU A 119 18.22 -4.37 -26.18
CA LEU A 119 17.47 -5.18 -27.12
C LEU A 119 18.43 -5.70 -28.19
N ASN A 120 18.54 -7.02 -28.30
CA ASN A 120 19.45 -7.71 -29.22
C ASN A 120 20.91 -7.22 -29.11
N GLY A 121 21.34 -6.87 -27.89
CA GLY A 121 22.70 -6.38 -27.59
C GLY A 121 22.89 -4.88 -27.73
N ASN A 122 21.94 -4.16 -28.34
CA ASN A 122 22.00 -2.71 -28.48
C ASN A 122 21.27 -2.03 -27.30
N LEU A 123 21.87 -0.98 -26.74
CA LEU A 123 21.22 -0.18 -25.70
C LEU A 123 19.97 0.51 -26.28
N LEU A 124 18.81 0.23 -25.71
CA LEU A 124 17.52 0.77 -26.15
C LEU A 124 17.05 1.92 -25.23
N LEU A 125 17.15 1.73 -23.91
CA LEU A 125 16.77 2.74 -22.92
C LEU A 125 17.78 2.79 -21.78
N SER A 126 18.08 4.00 -21.31
CA SER A 126 18.77 4.24 -20.04
C SER A 126 17.80 5.00 -19.14
N LEU A 127 17.41 4.38 -18.03
CA LEU A 127 16.51 4.92 -17.04
C LEU A 127 17.34 5.20 -15.79
N GLY A 128 17.77 6.45 -15.65
CA GLY A 128 18.69 6.88 -14.60
C GLY A 128 20.14 6.65 -14.97
N GLN A 129 21.03 6.64 -13.97
CA GLN A 129 22.47 6.44 -14.14
C GLN A 129 23.02 5.48 -13.09
N ILE A 130 23.81 4.49 -13.54
CA ILE A 130 24.45 3.50 -12.67
C ILE A 130 25.92 3.90 -12.50
N HIS A 131 26.31 4.34 -11.29
CA HIS A 131 27.70 4.65 -10.95
C HIS A 131 28.22 3.71 -9.87
N ALA A 132 29.55 3.56 -9.78
CA ALA A 132 30.20 2.71 -8.79
C ALA A 132 29.91 3.13 -7.33
N ASN A 133 29.63 4.43 -7.09
CA ASN A 133 29.43 5.02 -5.75
C ASN A 133 27.97 5.44 -5.47
N GLY A 134 27.01 4.84 -6.18
CA GLY A 134 25.59 5.13 -6.00
C GLY A 134 24.90 5.43 -7.33
N ASN A 135 23.58 5.29 -7.37
CA ASN A 135 22.81 5.36 -8.61
C ASN A 135 21.94 6.62 -8.60
N GLN A 136 21.78 7.24 -9.75
CA GLN A 136 20.69 8.19 -9.98
C GLN A 136 19.47 7.39 -10.45
N ASN A 137 18.47 7.24 -9.57
CA ASN A 137 17.27 6.46 -9.90
C ASN A 137 16.38 7.21 -10.90
N ASP A 138 15.68 6.45 -11.72
CA ASP A 138 14.65 6.97 -12.61
C ASP A 138 13.58 5.91 -12.83
N ASN A 139 12.37 6.15 -12.36
CA ASN A 139 11.26 5.26 -12.59
C ASN A 139 10.41 5.84 -13.74
N PRO A 140 10.21 5.12 -14.84
CA PRO A 140 9.32 5.60 -15.90
C PRO A 140 7.83 5.55 -15.50
N HIS A 141 7.50 5.03 -14.33
CA HIS A 141 6.15 5.03 -13.73
C HIS A 141 5.08 4.44 -14.67
N GLY A 142 5.44 3.40 -15.42
CA GLY A 142 4.53 2.77 -16.37
C GLY A 142 4.32 3.55 -17.67
N LYS A 143 5.11 4.59 -17.95
CA LYS A 143 5.10 5.28 -19.24
C LYS A 143 5.41 4.28 -20.37
N PRO A 144 4.56 4.19 -21.41
CA PRO A 144 4.75 3.23 -22.49
C PRO A 144 5.88 3.66 -23.43
N PHE A 145 6.69 2.68 -23.84
CA PHE A 145 7.73 2.80 -24.86
C PHE A 145 7.35 1.97 -26.08
N LEU A 146 7.41 2.57 -27.26
CA LEU A 146 7.10 1.84 -28.50
C LEU A 146 8.27 0.92 -28.87
N LEU A 147 8.00 -0.39 -28.96
CA LEU A 147 8.92 -1.36 -29.52
C LEU A 147 8.62 -1.56 -31.00
N ARG A 148 9.67 -1.49 -31.82
CA ARG A 148 9.61 -1.86 -33.23
C ARG A 148 10.00 -3.33 -33.34
N VAL A 149 9.04 -4.19 -33.65
CA VAL A 149 9.22 -5.64 -33.74
C VAL A 149 8.56 -6.17 -35.02
N SER A 150 9.13 -7.22 -35.60
CA SER A 150 8.59 -7.92 -36.76
C SER A 150 8.12 -9.33 -36.39
N PRO A 151 7.11 -9.89 -37.07
CA PRO A 151 6.69 -11.27 -36.85
C PRO A 151 7.84 -12.24 -37.15
N GLY A 152 8.01 -13.27 -36.32
CA GLY A 152 9.14 -14.20 -36.43
C GLY A 152 10.43 -13.74 -35.74
N ASP A 153 10.49 -12.52 -35.20
CA ASP A 153 11.67 -12.05 -34.47
C ASP A 153 11.88 -12.83 -33.18
N THR A 154 13.13 -13.21 -32.92
CA THR A 154 13.58 -13.61 -31.57
C THR A 154 14.18 -12.38 -30.88
N LEU A 155 13.50 -11.88 -29.86
CA LEU A 155 13.95 -10.74 -29.07
C LEU A 155 14.78 -11.23 -27.89
N SER A 156 16.04 -10.82 -27.84
CA SER A 156 16.90 -10.97 -26.66
C SER A 156 16.87 -9.69 -25.85
N ILE A 157 16.27 -9.72 -24.67
CA ILE A 157 16.20 -8.57 -23.77
C ILE A 157 17.18 -8.82 -22.61
N ALA A 158 18.07 -7.88 -22.39
CA ALA A 158 18.97 -7.87 -21.23
C ALA A 158 18.80 -6.57 -20.46
N ILE A 159 18.83 -6.64 -19.14
CA ILE A 159 18.63 -5.50 -18.25
C ILE A 159 19.74 -5.50 -17.24
N ARG A 160 20.54 -4.43 -17.24
CA ARG A 160 21.44 -4.11 -16.15
C ARG A 160 20.65 -3.25 -15.17
N PHE A 161 20.36 -3.77 -13.99
CA PHE A 161 19.55 -3.11 -12.98
C PHE A 161 20.39 -2.81 -11.75
N ALA A 162 20.27 -1.60 -11.23
CA ALA A 162 20.97 -1.18 -10.03
C ALA A 162 20.01 -0.52 -9.03
N SER A 163 20.01 -1.01 -7.79
CA SER A 163 19.25 -0.40 -6.70
C SER A 163 19.92 -0.67 -5.38
N GLU A 164 19.97 0.35 -4.53
CA GLU A 164 20.52 0.24 -3.19
C GLU A 164 19.64 -0.71 -2.36
N ALA A 165 20.25 -1.78 -1.86
CA ALA A 165 19.56 -2.67 -0.94
C ALA A 165 19.23 -1.92 0.36
N PRO A 166 17.95 -1.90 0.80
CA PRO A 166 17.60 -1.32 2.09
C PRO A 166 18.36 -1.96 3.26
N SER A 167 18.71 -1.15 4.26
CA SER A 167 19.17 -1.64 5.57
C SER A 167 18.16 -2.56 6.26
N LYS A 168 16.86 -2.38 5.97
CA LYS A 168 15.75 -3.21 6.45
C LYS A 168 14.88 -3.70 5.28
N PRO A 169 15.29 -4.78 4.58
CA PRO A 169 14.59 -5.28 3.39
C PRO A 169 13.14 -5.66 3.59
N TRP A 170 12.77 -5.99 4.82
CA TRP A 170 11.40 -6.35 5.13
C TRP A 170 10.42 -5.17 5.12
N LEU A 171 10.86 -3.93 5.35
CA LEU A 171 9.98 -2.77 5.24
C LEU A 171 9.45 -2.60 3.81
N PHE A 172 10.30 -2.92 2.83
CA PHE A 172 9.87 -3.01 1.45
C PHE A 172 8.96 -4.23 1.21
N SER A 173 9.24 -5.35 1.90
CA SER A 173 8.46 -6.59 1.74
C SER A 173 6.95 -6.41 1.97
N GLU A 174 6.58 -5.55 2.90
CA GLU A 174 5.18 -5.27 3.24
C GLU A 174 4.45 -4.47 2.15
N ALA A 175 5.18 -3.73 1.32
CA ALA A 175 4.57 -2.92 0.28
C ALA A 175 3.95 -3.76 -0.85
N GLY A 176 4.40 -5.01 -1.02
CA GLY A 176 3.83 -5.93 -2.00
C GLY A 176 4.02 -5.51 -3.46
N VAL A 177 5.06 -4.73 -3.75
CA VAL A 177 5.40 -4.25 -5.10
C VAL A 177 6.72 -4.87 -5.55
N ALA A 178 6.81 -5.22 -6.84
CA ALA A 178 8.05 -5.72 -7.43
C ALA A 178 9.04 -4.55 -7.68
N PRO A 179 10.34 -4.69 -7.34
CA PRO A 179 11.36 -3.69 -7.64
C PRO A 179 11.55 -3.39 -9.12
N LEU A 180 11.24 -4.35 -9.98
CA LEU A 180 11.29 -4.25 -11.42
C LEU A 180 10.10 -5.04 -11.99
N SER A 181 9.32 -4.43 -12.86
CA SER A 181 8.25 -5.11 -13.60
C SER A 181 8.22 -4.62 -15.04
N ILE A 182 8.00 -5.57 -15.95
CA ILE A 182 7.95 -5.30 -17.39
C ILE A 182 6.74 -5.99 -17.97
N LYS A 183 5.96 -5.22 -18.71
CA LYS A 183 4.76 -5.69 -19.39
C LYS A 183 4.82 -5.32 -20.87
N LEU A 184 4.31 -6.22 -21.70
CA LEU A 184 4.05 -5.94 -23.11
C LEU A 184 2.56 -5.74 -23.32
N GLY A 185 2.17 -4.70 -24.04
CA GLY A 185 0.79 -4.36 -24.31
C GLY A 185 0.64 -3.79 -25.71
N THR A 186 -0.60 -3.54 -26.14
CA THR A 186 -0.85 -2.71 -27.31
C THR A 186 -0.67 -1.24 -26.94
N TRP A 187 -0.18 -0.42 -27.88
CA TRP A 187 0.09 1.00 -27.64
C TRP A 187 -1.07 1.76 -27.01
N ASN A 188 -2.25 1.72 -27.64
CA ASN A 188 -3.42 2.46 -27.17
C ASN A 188 -3.79 2.10 -25.72
N LYS A 189 -3.82 0.81 -25.39
CA LYS A 189 -4.16 0.38 -24.02
C LYS A 189 -3.10 0.73 -22.99
N ALA A 190 -1.83 0.69 -23.39
CA ALA A 190 -0.75 1.09 -22.50
C ALA A 190 -0.80 2.60 -22.21
N VAL A 191 -1.15 3.42 -23.21
CA VAL A 191 -1.38 4.86 -23.04
C VAL A 191 -2.61 5.11 -22.15
N ASP A 192 -3.75 4.48 -22.45
CA ASP A 192 -4.98 4.63 -21.64
C ASP A 192 -4.76 4.23 -20.18
N SER A 193 -4.01 3.14 -19.95
CA SER A 193 -3.66 2.66 -18.61
C SER A 193 -2.74 3.63 -17.87
N PHE A 194 -1.77 4.21 -18.57
CA PHE A 194 -0.85 5.21 -18.01
C PHE A 194 -1.60 6.50 -17.62
N GLU A 195 -2.47 7.01 -18.50
CA GLU A 195 -3.29 8.18 -18.21
C GLU A 195 -4.25 7.94 -17.04
N SER A 196 -4.92 6.78 -17.03
CA SER A 196 -5.79 6.37 -15.93
C SER A 196 -5.03 6.26 -14.60
N ALA A 197 -3.81 5.72 -14.62
CA ALA A 197 -2.95 5.63 -13.45
C ALA A 197 -2.60 7.03 -12.91
N LEU A 198 -2.17 7.96 -13.78
CA LEU A 198 -1.89 9.35 -13.39
C LEU A 198 -3.10 10.04 -12.76
N GLN A 199 -4.28 9.92 -13.38
CA GLN A 199 -5.50 10.51 -12.84
C GLN A 199 -5.86 9.94 -11.46
N SER A 200 -5.70 8.62 -11.29
CA SER A 200 -6.02 7.92 -10.04
C SER A 200 -5.18 8.39 -8.84
N GLN A 201 -3.98 8.94 -9.08
CA GLN A 201 -3.09 9.46 -8.04
C GLN A 201 -3.25 10.97 -7.82
N ARG A 202 -3.52 11.72 -8.89
CA ARG A 202 -3.64 13.19 -8.84
C ARG A 202 -4.92 13.68 -8.16
N ILE A 203 -6.05 12.97 -8.34
CA ILE A 203 -7.32 13.37 -7.71
C ILE A 203 -7.22 13.33 -6.16
N PRO A 204 -6.78 12.21 -5.53
CA PRO A 204 -6.58 12.18 -4.07
C PRO A 204 -5.55 13.21 -3.59
N PHE A 205 -4.49 13.44 -4.35
CA PHE A 205 -3.51 14.47 -4.06
C PHE A 205 -4.15 15.87 -4.03
N GLY A 206 -5.01 16.20 -4.98
CA GLY A 206 -5.79 17.45 -4.98
C GLY A 206 -6.72 17.58 -3.76
N ILE A 207 -7.43 16.50 -3.39
CA ILE A 207 -8.33 16.46 -2.22
C ILE A 207 -7.57 16.70 -0.90
N SER A 208 -6.27 16.38 -0.85
CA SER A 208 -5.44 16.62 0.34
C SER A 208 -5.40 18.10 0.73
N PHE A 209 -5.32 19.02 -0.23
CA PHE A 209 -5.31 20.47 0.03
C PHE A 209 -6.62 20.97 0.64
N MET A 210 -7.76 20.44 0.19
CA MET A 210 -9.06 20.77 0.77
C MET A 210 -9.14 20.29 2.23
N THR A 211 -8.63 19.10 2.49
CA THR A 211 -8.62 18.50 3.83
C THR A 211 -7.68 19.27 4.78
N ILE A 212 -6.53 19.74 4.28
CA ILE A 212 -5.64 20.65 5.02
C ILE A 212 -6.37 21.94 5.39
N GLY A 213 -7.06 22.58 4.44
CA GLY A 213 -7.83 23.79 4.68
C GLY A 213 -8.88 23.60 5.77
N ILE A 214 -9.65 22.50 5.71
CA ILE A 214 -10.62 22.13 6.75
C ILE A 214 -9.92 21.92 8.11
N GLY A 215 -8.79 21.19 8.12
CA GLY A 215 -8.02 20.93 9.33
C GLY A 215 -7.55 22.20 10.02
N LEU A 216 -7.02 23.16 9.25
CA LEU A 216 -6.59 24.46 9.75
C LEU A 216 -7.76 25.27 10.32
N VAL A 217 -8.93 25.26 9.66
CA VAL A 217 -10.13 25.93 10.19
C VAL A 217 -10.52 25.35 11.55
N PHE A 218 -10.51 24.03 11.73
CA PHE A 218 -10.84 23.41 13.02
C PHE A 218 -9.78 23.65 14.10
N ILE A 219 -8.50 23.75 13.73
CA ILE A 219 -7.44 24.18 14.67
C ILE A 219 -7.65 25.65 15.09
N LEU A 220 -8.01 26.53 14.15
CA LEU A 220 -8.35 27.92 14.47
C LEU A 220 -9.57 28.00 15.40
N LEU A 221 -10.62 27.21 15.13
CA LEU A 221 -11.78 27.12 16.01
C LEU A 221 -11.42 26.66 17.42
N TYR A 222 -10.43 25.79 17.57
CA TYR A 222 -9.92 25.43 18.90
C TYR A 222 -9.27 26.62 19.62
N PHE A 223 -8.52 27.48 18.94
CA PHE A 223 -7.96 28.67 19.58
C PHE A 223 -9.03 29.67 20.04
N PHE A 224 -10.16 29.78 19.33
CA PHE A 224 -11.29 30.62 19.75
C PHE A 224 -12.18 29.94 20.82
N TYR A 225 -12.27 28.62 20.80
CA TYR A 225 -13.13 27.81 21.68
C TYR A 225 -12.33 26.67 22.32
N ALA A 226 -11.35 27.02 23.18
CA ALA A 226 -10.39 26.08 23.74
C ALA A 226 -11.02 24.95 24.60
N ASP A 227 -12.23 25.16 25.09
CA ASP A 227 -12.99 24.14 25.83
C ASP A 227 -13.46 22.98 24.92
N GLU A 228 -13.63 23.23 23.61
CA GLU A 228 -14.05 22.24 22.63
C GLU A 228 -12.84 21.50 22.04
N LYS A 229 -12.19 20.67 22.88
CA LYS A 229 -11.00 19.86 22.52
C LYS A 229 -11.19 18.97 21.28
N LEU A 230 -12.43 18.65 20.92
CA LEU A 230 -12.74 17.90 19.71
C LEU A 230 -12.36 18.63 18.42
N ASN A 231 -12.37 19.97 18.42
CA ASN A 231 -11.95 20.77 17.27
C ASN A 231 -10.45 20.56 16.98
N LEU A 232 -9.62 20.54 18.02
CA LEU A 232 -8.18 20.27 17.88
C LEU A 232 -7.93 18.86 17.34
N LEU A 233 -8.58 17.85 17.92
CA LEU A 233 -8.41 16.46 17.51
C LEU A 233 -8.86 16.21 16.08
N TYR A 234 -9.99 16.82 15.67
CA TYR A 234 -10.48 16.72 14.31
C TYR A 234 -9.61 17.48 13.32
N GLY A 235 -9.12 18.67 13.70
CA GLY A 235 -8.15 19.41 12.91
C GLY A 235 -6.84 18.63 12.68
N ALA A 236 -6.31 18.01 13.74
CA ALA A 236 -5.15 17.13 13.65
C ALA A 236 -5.42 15.88 12.78
N LEU A 237 -6.62 15.30 12.89
CA LEU A 237 -7.04 14.18 12.04
C LEU A 237 -7.05 14.58 10.56
N CYS A 238 -7.63 15.74 10.21
CA CYS A 238 -7.60 16.25 8.84
C CYS A 238 -6.17 16.44 8.32
N LEU A 239 -5.28 17.05 9.11
CA LEU A 239 -3.89 17.27 8.70
C LEU A 239 -3.15 15.94 8.48
N LEU A 240 -3.24 15.00 9.41
CA LEU A 240 -2.61 13.68 9.25
C LEU A 240 -3.22 12.88 8.10
N ALA A 241 -4.55 12.90 7.97
CA ALA A 241 -5.23 12.21 6.88
C ALA A 241 -4.83 12.75 5.51
N SER A 242 -4.51 14.05 5.40
CA SER A 242 -4.02 14.66 4.17
C SER A 242 -2.63 14.17 3.76
N MET A 243 -1.80 13.71 4.71
CA MET A 243 -0.46 13.18 4.39
C MET A 243 -0.53 11.84 3.66
N ILE A 244 -1.59 11.05 3.84
CA ILE A 244 -1.76 9.74 3.21
C ILE A 244 -1.74 9.84 1.68
N PRO A 245 -2.61 10.63 1.01
CA PRO A 245 -2.57 10.79 -0.44
C PRO A 245 -1.29 11.50 -0.93
N VAL A 246 -0.68 12.38 -0.12
CA VAL A 246 0.61 13.02 -0.47
C VAL A 246 1.73 11.98 -0.54
N ILE A 247 1.84 11.10 0.46
CA ILE A 247 2.83 10.02 0.46
C ILE A 247 2.51 9.02 -0.65
N GLN A 248 1.24 8.70 -0.87
CA GLN A 248 0.83 7.82 -1.97
C GLN A 248 1.24 8.38 -3.34
N PHE A 249 1.11 9.69 -3.54
CA PHE A 249 1.58 10.38 -4.73
C PHE A 249 3.11 10.30 -4.87
N GLN A 250 3.86 10.49 -3.77
CA GLN A 250 5.31 10.31 -3.78
C GLN A 250 5.72 8.87 -4.12
N LEU A 251 5.03 7.86 -3.58
CA LEU A 251 5.28 6.46 -3.94
C LEU A 251 4.97 6.17 -5.42
N ALA A 252 4.03 6.90 -6.02
CA ALA A 252 3.57 6.66 -7.38
C ALA A 252 4.34 7.44 -8.46
N GLU A 253 4.86 8.63 -8.16
CA GLU A 253 5.47 9.54 -9.15
C GLU A 253 6.94 9.94 -8.83
N ASN A 254 7.54 9.49 -7.72
CA ASN A 254 8.92 9.84 -7.37
C ASN A 254 9.92 8.71 -7.70
N ASN A 255 11.16 9.10 -8.00
CA ASN A 255 12.27 8.23 -8.39
C ASN A 255 12.95 7.58 -7.18
N LEU A 256 12.21 6.74 -6.47
CA LEU A 256 12.66 6.07 -5.25
C LEU A 256 13.49 4.82 -5.53
N ASN A 257 14.49 4.56 -4.69
CA ASN A 257 15.09 3.22 -4.56
C ASN A 257 14.20 2.31 -3.69
N ILE A 258 14.54 1.03 -3.61
CA ILE A 258 13.80 0.02 -2.85
C ILE A 258 13.64 0.44 -1.38
N GLY A 259 14.71 0.96 -0.76
CA GLY A 259 14.68 1.32 0.66
C GLY A 259 13.85 2.54 0.99
N SER A 260 13.98 3.61 0.21
CA SER A 260 13.15 4.80 0.35
C SER A 260 11.67 4.45 0.15
N TYR A 261 11.35 3.63 -0.85
CA TYR A 261 9.98 3.16 -1.09
C TYR A 261 9.41 2.43 0.13
N GLY A 262 10.16 1.47 0.69
CA GLY A 262 9.77 0.75 1.90
C GLY A 262 9.56 1.68 3.10
N MET A 263 10.42 2.68 3.29
CA MET A 263 10.27 3.66 4.37
C MET A 263 9.04 4.54 4.21
N PHE A 264 8.76 5.06 3.00
CA PHE A 264 7.55 5.84 2.73
C PHE A 264 6.29 5.00 2.92
N PHE A 265 6.28 3.75 2.48
CA PHE A 265 5.17 2.82 2.69
C PHE A 265 4.90 2.59 4.18
N PHE A 266 5.97 2.33 4.95
CA PHE A 266 5.90 2.16 6.38
C PHE A 266 5.35 3.40 7.11
N LEU A 267 5.86 4.60 6.77
CA LEU A 267 5.37 5.87 7.32
C LEU A 267 3.90 6.11 6.99
N LYS A 268 3.48 5.78 5.76
CA LYS A 268 2.06 5.84 5.38
C LYS A 268 1.20 4.94 6.27
N SER A 269 1.60 3.68 6.45
CA SER A 269 0.88 2.75 7.33
C SER A 269 0.81 3.24 8.78
N TRP A 270 1.87 3.89 9.27
CA TRP A 270 1.86 4.51 10.60
C TRP A 270 0.87 5.67 10.69
N ILE A 271 0.85 6.57 9.71
CA ILE A 271 -0.10 7.69 9.67
C ILE A 271 -1.55 7.16 9.65
N ASP A 272 -1.83 6.10 8.89
CA ASP A 272 -3.15 5.46 8.85
C ASP A 272 -3.59 4.94 10.24
N ILE A 273 -2.65 4.36 11.01
CA ILE A 273 -2.88 3.94 12.40
C ILE A 273 -3.13 5.15 13.31
N PHE A 274 -2.34 6.21 13.19
CA PHE A 274 -2.54 7.46 13.94
C PHE A 274 -3.92 8.08 13.68
N CYS A 275 -4.37 8.11 12.41
CA CYS A 275 -5.70 8.55 12.04
C CYS A 275 -6.78 7.70 12.72
N SER A 276 -6.62 6.38 12.75
CA SER A 276 -7.55 5.48 13.45
C SER A 276 -7.63 5.78 14.95
N VAL A 277 -6.49 6.05 15.60
CA VAL A 277 -6.45 6.43 17.02
C VAL A 277 -7.11 7.78 17.28
N LEU A 278 -6.95 8.75 16.38
CA LEU A 278 -7.63 10.04 16.49
C LEU A 278 -9.15 9.89 16.33
N ILE A 279 -9.62 9.09 15.36
CA ILE A 279 -11.05 8.76 15.20
C ILE A 279 -11.56 8.09 16.48
N LEU A 280 -10.85 7.10 17.02
CA LEU A 280 -11.20 6.45 18.28
C LEU A 280 -11.33 7.46 19.43
N SER A 281 -10.37 8.38 19.54
CA SER A 281 -10.32 9.40 20.59
C SER A 281 -11.48 10.40 20.46
N ILE A 282 -11.77 10.88 19.25
CA ILE A 282 -12.90 11.76 18.96
C ILE A 282 -14.21 11.09 19.35
N ILE A 283 -14.42 9.85 18.92
CA ILE A 283 -15.66 9.10 19.20
C ILE A 283 -15.81 8.83 20.70
N SER A 284 -14.72 8.45 21.38
CA SER A 284 -14.76 8.18 22.82
C SER A 284 -15.09 9.44 23.63
N ILE A 285 -14.46 10.58 23.31
CA ILE A 285 -14.75 11.86 23.96
C ILE A 285 -16.15 12.35 23.60
N ALA A 286 -16.61 12.16 22.36
CA ALA A 286 -17.96 12.51 21.93
C ALA A 286 -19.05 11.73 22.68
N LEU A 287 -18.82 10.45 22.96
CA LEU A 287 -19.79 9.59 23.64
C LEU A 287 -19.68 9.64 25.16
N PHE A 288 -18.46 9.70 25.73
CA PHE A 288 -18.23 9.51 27.17
C PHE A 288 -17.53 10.70 27.84
N GLY A 289 -17.12 11.72 27.09
CA GLY A 289 -16.39 12.88 27.61
C GLY A 289 -14.93 12.60 28.00
N ARG A 290 -14.45 11.36 27.85
CA ARG A 290 -13.10 10.93 28.22
C ARG A 290 -12.64 9.73 27.40
N ILE A 291 -11.33 9.48 27.39
CA ILE A 291 -10.75 8.21 26.93
C ILE A 291 -10.66 7.28 28.14
N ASN A 292 -11.22 6.08 28.02
CA ASN A 292 -11.19 5.08 29.10
C ASN A 292 -9.78 4.45 29.21
N PHE A 293 -9.42 3.99 30.40
CA PHE A 293 -8.08 3.43 30.67
C PHE A 293 -7.66 2.32 29.69
N TYR A 294 -8.54 1.36 29.41
CA TYR A 294 -8.25 0.28 28.45
C TYR A 294 -8.10 0.78 27.00
N GLN A 295 -8.79 1.86 26.61
CA GLN A 295 -8.56 2.50 25.31
C GLN A 295 -7.17 3.14 25.28
N GLY A 296 -6.73 3.73 26.39
CA GLY A 296 -5.35 4.23 26.55
C GLY A 296 -4.30 3.13 26.37
N ILE A 297 -4.51 1.94 26.96
CA ILE A 297 -3.63 0.78 26.75
C ILE A 297 -3.60 0.36 25.28
N LEU A 298 -4.78 0.27 24.64
CA LEU A 298 -4.88 -0.08 23.22
C LEU A 298 -4.16 0.96 22.34
N ILE A 299 -4.32 2.26 22.63
CA ILE A 299 -3.65 3.35 21.92
C ILE A 299 -2.12 3.22 22.05
N VAL A 300 -1.60 3.00 23.25
CA VAL A 300 -0.15 2.83 23.47
C VAL A 300 0.37 1.60 22.73
N PHE A 301 -0.36 0.48 22.80
CA PHE A 301 0.02 -0.74 22.08
C PHE A 301 0.09 -0.51 20.57
N VAL A 302 -0.92 0.14 20.01
CA VAL A 302 -1.07 0.38 18.57
C VAL A 302 -0.12 1.47 18.05
N LEU A 303 0.22 2.50 18.82
CA LEU A 303 1.10 3.58 18.38
C LEU A 303 2.59 3.32 18.64
N LEU A 304 2.92 2.53 19.66
CA LEU A 304 4.31 2.36 20.08
C LEU A 304 4.77 0.92 19.93
N VAL A 305 4.02 -0.04 20.47
CA VAL A 305 4.47 -1.43 20.57
C VAL A 305 4.45 -2.10 19.20
N GLU A 306 3.28 -2.24 18.58
CA GLU A 306 3.14 -2.90 17.28
C GLU A 306 4.05 -2.26 16.20
N PRO A 307 4.10 -0.92 16.06
CA PRO A 307 4.92 -0.27 15.07
C PRO A 307 6.44 -0.47 15.31
N ALA A 308 6.88 -0.44 16.57
CA ALA A 308 8.29 -0.70 16.92
C ALA A 308 8.71 -2.13 16.61
N PHE A 309 7.81 -3.11 16.84
CA PHE A 309 8.07 -4.50 16.46
C PHE A 309 8.20 -4.64 14.93
N ARG A 310 7.26 -4.06 14.19
CA ARG A 310 7.29 -4.07 12.71
C ARG A 310 8.54 -3.39 12.14
N PHE A 311 9.00 -2.31 12.78
CA PHE A 311 10.22 -1.63 12.35
C PHE A 311 11.48 -2.47 12.56
N ASN A 312 11.58 -3.18 13.67
CA ASN A 312 12.83 -3.81 14.10
C ASN A 312 12.94 -5.28 13.71
N PHE A 313 11.83 -5.95 13.41
CA PHE A 313 11.79 -7.38 13.12
C PHE A 313 11.18 -7.65 11.74
N PRO A 314 11.73 -8.63 10.99
CA PRO A 314 11.13 -9.06 9.74
C PRO A 314 9.75 -9.72 9.96
N PRO A 315 8.85 -9.70 8.96
CA PRO A 315 7.59 -10.40 8.95
C PRO A 315 7.77 -11.85 9.35
N GLY A 316 7.06 -12.24 10.40
CA GLY A 316 7.09 -13.57 10.95
C GLY A 316 5.91 -13.78 11.88
N PHE A 317 5.88 -14.92 12.56
CA PHE A 317 4.79 -15.27 13.46
C PHE A 317 4.51 -14.15 14.49
N VAL A 318 5.56 -13.63 15.14
CA VAL A 318 5.41 -12.60 16.18
C VAL A 318 4.84 -11.29 15.64
N THR A 319 5.37 -10.76 14.54
CA THR A 319 4.86 -9.49 13.98
C THR A 319 3.44 -9.63 13.46
N HIS A 320 3.07 -10.78 12.89
CA HIS A 320 1.69 -11.06 12.48
C HIS A 320 0.74 -11.15 13.68
N VAL A 321 1.15 -11.78 14.79
CA VAL A 321 0.35 -11.84 16.01
C VAL A 321 0.11 -10.43 16.57
N PHE A 322 1.15 -9.60 16.64
CA PHE A 322 1.01 -8.22 17.14
C PHE A 322 0.11 -7.38 16.23
N GLY A 323 0.30 -7.48 14.91
CA GLY A 323 -0.56 -6.83 13.92
C GLY A 323 -2.01 -7.26 14.05
N PHE A 324 -2.26 -8.57 14.20
CA PHE A 324 -3.60 -9.12 14.39
C PHE A 324 -4.24 -8.61 15.68
N VAL A 325 -3.53 -8.64 16.81
CA VAL A 325 -4.02 -8.14 18.10
C VAL A 325 -4.36 -6.64 18.00
N ALA A 326 -3.52 -5.85 17.33
CA ALA A 326 -3.78 -4.43 17.10
C ALA A 326 -5.07 -4.20 16.30
N THR A 327 -5.20 -4.83 15.13
CA THR A 327 -6.36 -4.65 14.24
C THR A 327 -7.64 -5.24 14.82
N ALA A 328 -7.57 -6.41 15.47
CA ALA A 328 -8.72 -7.02 16.11
C ALA A 328 -9.18 -6.21 17.34
N GLY A 329 -8.23 -5.69 18.12
CA GLY A 329 -8.51 -4.80 19.25
C GLY A 329 -9.21 -3.51 18.80
N LEU A 330 -8.70 -2.84 17.77
CA LEU A 330 -9.35 -1.67 17.18
C LEU A 330 -10.73 -2.01 16.61
N SER A 331 -10.86 -3.11 15.87
CA SER A 331 -12.14 -3.58 15.32
C SER A 331 -13.18 -3.76 16.42
N PHE A 332 -12.84 -4.52 17.47
CA PHE A 332 -13.74 -4.78 18.60
C PHE A 332 -14.17 -3.47 19.27
N GLU A 333 -13.20 -2.57 19.50
CA GLU A 333 -13.44 -1.29 20.14
C GLU A 333 -14.38 -0.40 19.32
N PHE A 334 -14.15 -0.29 18.01
CA PHE A 334 -15.00 0.47 17.10
C PHE A 334 -16.42 -0.11 17.00
N LEU A 335 -16.55 -1.44 16.93
CA LEU A 335 -17.86 -2.09 16.93
C LEU A 335 -18.60 -1.82 18.26
N ARG A 336 -17.90 -1.87 19.40
CA ARG A 336 -18.50 -1.51 20.69
C ARG A 336 -18.94 -0.04 20.72
N LEU A 337 -18.12 0.88 20.22
CA LEU A 337 -18.47 2.30 20.13
C LEU A 337 -19.65 2.54 19.20
N SER A 338 -19.76 1.78 18.11
CA SER A 338 -20.92 1.85 17.20
C SER A 338 -22.21 1.46 17.92
N TYR A 339 -22.19 0.40 18.72
CA TYR A 339 -23.32 -0.01 19.53
C TYR A 339 -23.75 1.10 20.50
N TYR A 340 -22.81 1.73 21.23
CA TYR A 340 -23.14 2.84 22.12
C TYR A 340 -23.64 4.10 21.39
N ALA A 341 -23.08 4.41 20.23
CA ALA A 341 -23.52 5.54 19.41
C ALA A 341 -24.95 5.33 18.91
N PHE A 342 -25.29 4.11 18.53
CA PHE A 342 -26.64 3.70 18.17
C PHE A 342 -27.62 3.89 19.34
N LEU A 343 -27.27 3.41 20.53
CA LEU A 343 -28.09 3.62 21.74
C LEU A 343 -28.30 5.10 22.08
N LYS A 344 -27.28 5.94 21.87
CA LYS A 344 -27.35 7.39 22.06
C LYS A 344 -27.99 8.15 20.89
N LYS A 345 -28.49 7.44 19.86
CA LYS A 345 -29.09 8.00 18.65
C LYS A 345 -28.18 9.00 17.91
N ASN A 346 -26.86 8.84 18.03
CA ASN A 346 -25.88 9.66 17.34
C ASN A 346 -25.47 8.97 16.03
N PHE A 347 -26.23 9.23 14.97
CA PHE A 347 -26.11 8.54 13.68
C PHE A 347 -24.74 8.75 12.99
N PHE A 348 -24.20 9.97 13.04
CA PHE A 348 -22.91 10.29 12.43
C PHE A 348 -21.76 9.50 13.08
N VAL A 349 -21.75 9.47 14.41
CA VAL A 349 -20.75 8.70 15.18
C VAL A 349 -20.96 7.19 15.01
N PHE A 350 -22.22 6.73 14.93
CA PHE A 350 -22.55 5.33 14.66
C PHE A 350 -21.97 4.85 13.34
N ILE A 351 -22.25 5.54 12.22
CA ILE A 351 -21.71 5.12 10.91
C ILE A 351 -20.19 5.18 10.91
N THR A 352 -19.60 6.27 11.43
CA THR A 352 -18.14 6.44 11.47
C THR A 352 -17.48 5.26 12.19
N SER A 353 -17.95 4.93 13.39
CA SER A 353 -17.41 3.80 14.17
C SER A 353 -17.68 2.45 13.51
N LEU A 354 -18.86 2.22 12.94
CA LEU A 354 -19.18 0.96 12.27
C LEU A 354 -18.27 0.71 11.06
N VAL A 355 -18.15 1.70 10.16
CA VAL A 355 -17.36 1.57 8.92
C VAL A 355 -15.87 1.45 9.25
N THR A 356 -15.38 2.17 10.26
CA THR A 356 -13.99 2.02 10.75
C THR A 356 -13.76 0.65 11.40
N GLY A 357 -14.72 0.13 12.16
CA GLY A 357 -14.66 -1.21 12.75
C GLY A 357 -14.61 -2.31 11.69
N VAL A 358 -15.47 -2.24 10.68
CA VAL A 358 -15.47 -3.18 9.54
C VAL A 358 -14.15 -3.13 8.76
N LEU A 359 -13.56 -1.95 8.57
CA LEU A 359 -12.25 -1.81 7.95
C LEU A 359 -11.18 -2.57 8.73
N HIS A 360 -11.09 -2.33 10.05
CA HIS A 360 -10.09 -3.02 10.90
C HIS A 360 -10.34 -4.52 10.99
N PHE A 361 -11.60 -4.97 10.96
CA PHE A 361 -11.94 -6.38 10.84
C PHE A 361 -11.41 -6.99 9.53
N SER A 362 -11.57 -6.28 8.41
CA SER A 362 -11.07 -6.71 7.10
C SER A 362 -9.53 -6.80 7.07
N LEU A 363 -8.84 -5.88 7.75
CA LEU A 363 -7.38 -5.92 7.91
C LEU A 363 -6.93 -7.09 8.78
N ALA A 364 -7.64 -7.39 9.87
CA ALA A 364 -7.37 -8.56 10.69
C ALA A 364 -7.54 -9.87 9.89
N LEU A 365 -8.58 -9.96 9.07
CA LEU A 365 -8.79 -11.11 8.17
C LEU A 365 -7.72 -11.21 7.09
N ARG A 366 -7.20 -10.09 6.57
CA ARG A 366 -6.10 -10.09 5.60
C ARG A 366 -4.84 -10.75 6.18
N ILE A 367 -4.54 -10.51 7.46
CA ILE A 367 -3.38 -11.11 8.14
C ILE A 367 -3.52 -12.65 8.21
N VAL A 368 -4.74 -13.16 8.41
CA VAL A 368 -5.00 -14.60 8.57
C VAL A 368 -5.20 -15.33 7.23
N SER A 369 -5.95 -14.72 6.30
CA SER A 369 -6.38 -15.36 5.05
C SER A 369 -5.47 -15.07 3.86
N HIS A 370 -4.60 -14.07 3.97
CA HIS A 370 -3.80 -13.51 2.86
C HIS A 370 -4.63 -12.98 1.67
N ILE A 371 -5.96 -12.88 1.81
CA ILE A 371 -6.84 -12.31 0.79
C ILE A 371 -7.09 -10.84 1.12
N ASP A 372 -6.89 -9.96 0.13
CA ASP A 372 -7.07 -8.52 0.29
C ASP A 372 -8.52 -8.10 -0.01
N TYR A 373 -9.36 -8.07 1.03
CA TYR A 373 -10.72 -7.52 0.97
C TYR A 373 -10.78 -6.00 1.21
N SER A 374 -9.63 -5.36 1.50
CA SER A 374 -9.58 -4.03 2.11
C SER A 374 -9.51 -2.88 1.10
N ASN A 375 -9.06 -3.14 -0.14
CA ASN A 375 -8.62 -2.11 -1.08
C ASN A 375 -9.71 -1.08 -1.50
N LEU A 376 -10.95 -1.54 -1.68
CA LEU A 376 -12.10 -0.67 -2.00
C LEU A 376 -12.59 0.10 -0.77
N TYR A 377 -12.63 -0.55 0.39
CA TYR A 377 -13.05 0.07 1.65
C TYR A 377 -12.06 1.14 2.10
N TYR A 378 -10.76 0.90 1.93
CA TYR A 378 -9.69 1.76 2.43
C TYR A 378 -9.73 3.18 1.86
N ARG A 379 -9.90 3.31 0.53
CA ARG A 379 -9.81 4.62 -0.16
C ARG A 379 -10.93 5.57 0.23
N TYR A 380 -12.15 5.06 0.39
CA TYR A 380 -13.33 5.89 0.65
C TYR A 380 -13.66 6.03 2.13
N ASN A 381 -13.19 5.12 2.98
CA ASN A 381 -13.48 5.12 4.42
C ASN A 381 -13.01 6.41 5.11
N ILE A 382 -11.77 6.85 4.88
CA ILE A 382 -11.23 8.02 5.58
C ILE A 382 -11.99 9.30 5.21
N LEU A 383 -12.31 9.51 3.93
CA LEU A 383 -13.06 10.68 3.48
C LEU A 383 -14.48 10.69 4.05
N LEU A 384 -15.12 9.52 4.09
CA LEU A 384 -16.43 9.36 4.73
C LEU A 384 -16.36 9.69 6.22
N CYS A 385 -15.35 9.17 6.95
CA CYS A 385 -15.16 9.44 8.37
C CYS A 385 -14.93 10.93 8.65
N LEU A 386 -14.07 11.58 7.86
CA LEU A 386 -13.84 13.03 7.96
C LEU A 386 -15.15 13.79 7.77
N THR A 387 -15.89 13.48 6.70
CA THR A 387 -17.16 14.16 6.39
C THR A 387 -18.19 13.99 7.51
N LEU A 388 -18.39 12.77 8.01
CA LEU A 388 -19.39 12.48 9.06
C LEU A 388 -19.01 13.11 10.40
N LEU A 389 -17.73 13.05 10.79
CA LEU A 389 -17.26 13.70 12.02
C LEU A 389 -17.32 15.22 11.93
N GLY A 390 -16.99 15.80 10.77
CA GLY A 390 -17.15 17.23 10.51
C GLY A 390 -18.61 17.67 10.66
N ILE A 391 -19.55 16.93 10.07
CA ILE A 391 -20.99 17.20 10.22
C ILE A 391 -21.42 17.05 11.68
N TYR A 392 -20.95 16.02 12.39
CA TYR A 392 -21.24 15.82 13.81
C TYR A 392 -20.80 17.02 14.66
N LEU A 393 -19.60 17.55 14.43
CA LEU A 393 -19.08 18.70 15.18
C LEU A 393 -19.88 19.98 14.91
N VAL A 394 -20.21 20.24 13.65
CA VAL A 394 -21.06 21.39 13.26
C VAL A 394 -22.46 21.28 13.89
N TRP A 395 -23.06 20.08 13.85
CA TRP A 395 -24.35 19.80 14.47
C TRP A 395 -24.32 20.02 15.99
N ARG A 396 -23.28 19.51 16.65
CA ARG A 396 -23.06 19.66 18.10
C ARG A 396 -22.92 21.14 18.47
N PHE A 397 -22.10 21.90 17.75
CA PHE A 397 -21.90 23.33 17.97
C PHE A 397 -23.20 24.13 17.83
N THR A 398 -23.99 23.82 16.81
CA THR A 398 -25.29 24.47 16.56
C THR A 398 -26.27 24.22 17.71
N ASN A 399 -26.35 22.99 18.20
CA ASN A 399 -27.24 22.64 19.31
C ASN A 399 -26.80 23.27 20.63
N PHE A 400 -25.49 23.33 20.88
CA PHE A 400 -24.94 24.02 22.04
C PHE A 400 -25.30 25.52 22.02
N THR A 401 -25.12 26.18 20.87
CA THR A 401 -25.47 27.59 20.70
C THR A 401 -26.97 27.84 20.92
N LYS A 402 -27.84 26.99 20.35
CA LYS A 402 -29.30 27.06 20.58
C LYS A 402 -29.67 26.90 22.06
N LEU A 403 -29.01 25.99 22.77
CA LEU A 403 -29.24 25.76 24.20
C LEU A 403 -28.86 26.99 25.03
N ILE A 404 -27.71 27.61 24.76
CA ILE A 404 -27.27 28.85 25.44
C ILE A 404 -28.25 29.99 25.17
N LEU A 405 -28.63 30.21 23.90
CA LEU A 405 -29.60 31.25 23.55
C LEU A 405 -30.93 31.05 24.27
N PHE A 406 -31.39 29.80 24.39
CA PHE A 406 -32.58 29.46 25.15
C PHE A 406 -32.42 29.76 26.65
N GLN A 407 -31.30 29.38 27.27
CA GLN A 407 -31.01 29.65 28.68
C GLN A 407 -30.92 31.16 28.97
N LEU A 408 -30.25 31.94 28.12
CA LEU A 408 -30.18 33.40 28.23
C LEU A 408 -31.56 34.04 28.13
N HIS A 409 -32.42 33.54 27.23
CA HIS A 409 -33.79 34.03 27.11
C HIS A 409 -34.62 33.74 28.39
N GLN A 410 -34.44 32.57 29.00
CA GLN A 410 -35.08 32.21 30.28
C GLN A 410 -34.58 33.09 31.43
N MET A 411 -33.28 33.32 31.54
CA MET A 411 -32.70 34.21 32.56
C MET A 411 -33.22 35.65 32.43
N ASN A 412 -33.30 36.17 31.20
CA ASN A 412 -33.86 37.51 30.95
C ASN A 412 -35.34 37.61 31.32
N LYS A 413 -36.12 36.53 31.12
CA LYS A 413 -37.53 36.49 31.56
C LYS A 413 -37.65 36.51 33.08
N ILE A 414 -36.86 35.70 33.78
CA ILE A 414 -36.85 35.65 35.25
C ILE A 414 -36.41 37.00 35.83
N SER A 415 -35.33 37.59 35.31
CA SER A 415 -34.85 38.91 35.73
C SER A 415 -35.91 40.00 35.56
N LYS A 416 -36.61 40.04 34.42
CA LYS A 416 -37.72 40.99 34.18
C LYS A 416 -38.94 40.74 35.08
N ALA A 417 -39.17 39.51 35.50
CA ALA A 417 -40.25 39.18 36.43
C ALA A 417 -39.89 39.63 37.86
N ALA A 418 -38.66 39.39 38.30
CA ALA A 418 -38.14 39.85 39.59
C ALA A 418 -38.11 41.38 39.70
N SER A 419 -37.66 42.08 38.66
CA SER A 419 -37.67 43.56 38.66
C SER A 419 -39.08 44.16 38.69
N LYS A 420 -40.12 43.39 38.30
CA LYS A 420 -41.52 43.81 38.39
C LYS A 420 -42.15 43.49 39.75
N SER A 421 -41.62 42.52 40.50
CA SER A 421 -42.07 42.24 41.87
C SER A 421 -41.52 43.24 42.87
N ASP A 422 -40.33 43.81 42.63
CA ASP A 422 -39.72 44.80 43.55
C ASP A 422 -40.29 46.23 43.43
N VAL A 423 -41.20 46.47 42.47
CA VAL A 423 -41.86 47.78 42.23
C VAL A 423 -43.32 47.79 42.75
N LYS A 424 -43.76 46.72 43.41
CA LYS A 424 -45.03 46.65 44.16
C LYS A 424 -44.74 46.54 45.65
#